data_AF-A0A973S8V5-F1
#
_entry.id   AF-A0A973S8V5-F1
#
_cell.length_a   1.000
_cell.length_b   1.000
_cell.length_c   1.000
_cell.angle_alpha   90.00
_cell.angle_beta   90.00
_cell.angle_gamma   90.00
#
_symmetry.space_group_name_H-M   'P 1'
#
loop_
_entity.id
_entity.type
_entity.pdbx_description
1 polymer ?
#
loop_
_entity_poly.entity_id
_entity_poly.type
_entity_poly.pdbx_seq_one_letter_code
_entity_poly.pdbx_strand_id
1 'polypeptide(L)'
;MRAFKCIVLFVCTALGACNMTMSGKPLFGQRSSSVILQDGLWTRPDAKCAADLSQPKEKWPKCAGWMLLKDSKVVAGSDMKPDEGAQDVFIVDGKPVLVQAVIKMSGPERSESFYGYFILEPKARSSEGRVTAIEFWPVSCGTTKQDGSVSPYPGFDKDCMTTSVPALRAAAEKPRDADVEPMSLKWVRAETP
;
A
#
# COMPACT_ATOMS: atom_id res chain seq x y z
N MET A 1 16.90 -47.13 -18.44
CA MET A 1 16.30 -45.80 -18.62
C MET A 1 16.37 -45.07 -17.30
N ARG A 2 17.27 -44.10 -17.15
CA ARG A 2 17.47 -43.33 -15.91
C ARG A 2 16.65 -42.05 -16.00
N ALA A 3 15.59 -41.96 -15.19
CA ALA A 3 14.87 -40.72 -14.95
C ALA A 3 15.73 -39.82 -14.06
N PHE A 4 16.14 -38.65 -14.57
CA PHE A 4 16.80 -37.63 -13.76
C PHE A 4 15.94 -36.37 -13.75
N LYS A 5 15.61 -35.97 -12.52
CA LYS A 5 14.67 -34.92 -12.11
C LYS A 5 15.03 -33.57 -12.73
N CYS A 6 14.07 -32.94 -13.41
CA CYS A 6 14.06 -31.49 -13.61
C CYS A 6 13.84 -30.82 -12.25
N ILE A 7 14.92 -30.30 -11.66
CA ILE A 7 14.83 -29.32 -10.58
C ILE A 7 14.42 -28.01 -11.25
N VAL A 8 13.11 -27.71 -11.23
CA VAL A 8 12.61 -26.37 -11.55
C VAL A 8 12.95 -25.49 -10.35
N LEU A 9 14.01 -24.70 -10.52
CA LEU A 9 14.42 -23.69 -9.55
C LEU A 9 13.37 -22.56 -9.58
N PHE A 10 12.48 -22.57 -8.59
CA PHE A 10 11.48 -21.54 -8.34
C PHE A 10 12.22 -20.28 -7.83
N VAL A 11 12.71 -19.45 -8.75
CA VAL A 11 13.39 -18.19 -8.41
C VAL A 11 12.36 -17.19 -7.92
N CYS A 12 12.49 -16.91 -6.62
CA CYS A 12 11.89 -15.89 -5.78
C CYS A 12 11.17 -14.71 -6.48
N THR A 13 9.87 -14.62 -6.20
CA THR A 13 8.97 -13.48 -6.43
C THR A 13 9.25 -12.32 -5.46
N ALA A 14 10.47 -11.77 -5.48
CA ALA A 14 10.91 -10.68 -4.57
C ALA A 14 11.25 -9.36 -5.30
N LEU A 15 10.84 -9.19 -6.55
CA LEU A 15 11.29 -8.06 -7.40
C LEU A 15 10.41 -6.80 -7.35
N GLY A 16 9.20 -6.87 -6.76
CA GLY A 16 8.26 -5.74 -6.74
C GLY A 16 8.71 -4.54 -5.89
N ALA A 17 9.64 -4.74 -4.94
CA ALA A 17 10.13 -3.67 -4.08
C ALA A 17 11.13 -2.73 -4.79
N CYS A 18 11.74 -3.16 -5.89
CA CYS A 18 12.78 -2.39 -6.59
C CYS A 18 12.24 -1.26 -7.48
N ASN A 19 10.92 -1.17 -7.69
CA ASN A 19 10.30 -0.16 -8.56
C ASN A 19 9.35 0.80 -7.81
N MET A 20 9.34 0.81 -6.47
CA MET A 20 8.43 1.69 -5.73
C MET A 20 9.02 3.10 -5.59
N THR A 21 8.23 4.12 -5.93
CA THR A 21 8.58 5.52 -5.70
C THR A 21 8.71 5.83 -4.22
N MET A 22 9.84 6.44 -3.83
CA MET A 22 10.15 6.80 -2.46
C MET A 22 10.70 8.23 -2.32
N SER A 23 10.71 8.75 -1.09
CA SER A 23 11.41 9.98 -0.76
C SER A 23 11.89 9.98 0.70
N GLY A 24 13.00 10.69 0.98
CA GLY A 24 13.54 10.83 2.35
C GLY A 24 12.79 11.86 3.21
N LYS A 25 11.96 12.70 2.59
CA LYS A 25 11.11 13.72 3.23
C LYS A 25 9.70 13.65 2.64
N PRO A 26 8.64 14.07 3.37
CA PRO A 26 7.31 14.09 2.79
C PRO A 26 7.27 15.08 1.62
N LEU A 27 6.74 14.65 0.47
CA LEU A 27 6.54 15.53 -0.69
C LEU A 27 5.29 16.40 -0.54
N PHE A 28 4.33 15.97 0.28
CA PHE A 28 3.12 16.72 0.59
C PHE A 28 3.11 17.16 2.06
N GLY A 29 2.95 18.47 2.27
CA GLY A 29 2.97 19.09 3.62
C GLY A 29 1.58 19.40 4.20
N GLN A 30 0.53 19.44 3.38
CA GLN A 30 -0.85 19.69 3.83
C GLN A 30 -1.81 18.68 3.21
N ARG A 31 -2.72 18.14 4.03
CA ARG A 31 -3.81 17.31 3.53
C ARG A 31 -4.73 18.19 2.71
N SER A 32 -4.97 17.77 1.47
CA SER A 32 -5.94 18.39 0.58
C SER A 32 -6.61 17.23 -0.13
N SER A 33 -7.65 16.67 0.49
CA SER A 33 -8.37 15.52 -0.05
C SER A 33 -9.86 15.66 0.18
N SER A 34 -10.62 15.67 -0.92
CA SER A 34 -12.06 15.42 -0.97
C SER A 34 -12.40 13.94 -0.72
N VAL A 35 -11.41 13.05 -0.83
CA VAL A 35 -11.53 11.64 -0.49
C VAL A 35 -11.36 11.46 1.01
N ILE A 36 -12.44 11.05 1.66
CA ILE A 36 -12.49 10.76 3.10
C ILE A 36 -12.84 9.28 3.26
N LEU A 37 -11.97 8.52 3.92
CA LEU A 37 -12.23 7.13 4.26
C LEU A 37 -13.23 7.05 5.43
N GLN A 38 -14.04 6.00 5.45
CA GLN A 38 -14.90 5.69 6.58
C GLN A 38 -14.07 5.24 7.78
N ASP A 39 -14.29 5.86 8.94
CA ASP A 39 -13.68 5.41 10.20
C ASP A 39 -14.29 4.07 10.64
N GLY A 40 -13.46 3.25 11.30
CA GLY A 40 -13.83 1.93 11.79
C GLY A 40 -12.88 0.83 11.34
N LEU A 41 -13.36 -0.41 11.41
CA LEU A 41 -12.60 -1.60 11.11
C LEU A 41 -12.57 -1.86 9.59
N TRP A 42 -11.37 -2.00 9.06
CA TRP A 42 -11.09 -2.38 7.68
C TRP A 42 -10.39 -3.73 7.63
N THR A 43 -10.62 -4.48 6.56
CA THR A 43 -9.97 -5.77 6.32
C THR A 43 -9.52 -5.87 4.87
N ARG A 44 -8.51 -6.70 4.62
CA ARG A 44 -8.18 -7.16 3.26
C ARG A 44 -9.05 -8.37 2.93
N PRO A 45 -9.91 -8.31 1.90
CA PRO A 45 -10.61 -9.51 1.42
C PRO A 45 -9.60 -10.50 0.86
N ASP A 46 -9.63 -11.74 1.33
CA ASP A 46 -8.80 -12.83 0.82
C ASP A 46 -9.64 -14.11 0.73
N ALA A 47 -9.82 -14.64 -0.48
CA ALA A 47 -10.60 -15.85 -0.71
C ALA A 47 -9.99 -17.10 -0.05
N LYS A 48 -8.67 -17.10 0.19
CA LYS A 48 -7.95 -18.17 0.88
C LYS A 48 -7.92 -17.97 2.39
N CYS A 49 -8.35 -16.82 2.88
CA CYS A 49 -8.41 -16.48 4.30
C CYS A 49 -9.72 -15.75 4.65
N ALA A 50 -10.84 -16.48 4.53
CA ALA A 50 -12.14 -15.93 4.87
C ALA A 50 -12.27 -15.73 6.40
N ALA A 51 -12.46 -14.47 6.83
CA ALA A 51 -12.84 -14.13 8.19
C ALA A 51 -14.37 -14.02 8.32
N ASP A 52 -14.93 -14.52 9.42
CA ASP A 52 -16.32 -14.22 9.79
C ASP A 52 -16.40 -12.77 10.29
N LEU A 53 -16.85 -11.87 9.41
CA LEU A 53 -16.94 -10.45 9.68
C LEU A 53 -18.02 -10.09 10.71
N SER A 54 -18.85 -11.05 11.15
CA SER A 54 -19.77 -10.86 12.29
C SER A 54 -19.08 -11.05 13.64
N GLN A 55 -17.93 -11.73 13.68
CA GLN A 55 -17.16 -11.96 14.91
C GLN A 55 -16.23 -10.77 15.22
N PRO A 56 -15.84 -10.62 16.51
CA PRO A 56 -14.73 -9.77 16.91
C PRO A 56 -13.44 -10.12 16.15
N LYS A 57 -12.63 -9.09 15.83
CA LYS A 57 -11.40 -9.24 15.02
C LYS A 57 -10.35 -10.14 15.68
N GLU A 58 -10.40 -10.26 17.00
CA GLU A 58 -9.54 -11.13 17.82
C GLU A 58 -9.82 -12.63 17.58
N LYS A 59 -10.99 -12.96 17.03
CA LYS A 59 -11.36 -14.33 16.66
C LYS A 59 -11.12 -14.63 15.18
N TRP A 60 -10.66 -13.66 14.39
CA TRP A 60 -10.39 -13.88 12.97
C TRP A 60 -9.15 -14.76 12.79
N PRO A 61 -9.05 -15.52 11.67
CA PRO A 61 -7.85 -16.26 11.36
C PRO A 61 -6.63 -15.33 11.28
N LYS A 62 -5.44 -15.81 11.66
CA LYS A 62 -4.21 -14.98 11.65
C LYS A 62 -3.83 -14.42 10.28
N CYS A 63 -4.27 -15.07 9.20
CA CYS A 63 -4.03 -14.59 7.84
C CYS A 63 -4.95 -13.41 7.43
N ALA A 64 -6.00 -13.14 8.21
CA ALA A 64 -6.96 -12.08 7.93
C ALA A 64 -6.41 -10.75 8.44
N GLY A 65 -5.76 -10.02 7.55
CA GLY A 65 -5.21 -8.70 7.86
C GLY A 65 -6.31 -7.68 8.12
N TRP A 66 -6.19 -6.93 9.20
CA TRP A 66 -7.15 -5.90 9.60
C TRP A 66 -6.46 -4.63 10.07
N MET A 67 -7.17 -3.51 9.97
CA MET A 67 -6.71 -2.23 10.50
C MET A 67 -7.90 -1.42 11.03
N LEU A 68 -7.66 -0.65 12.09
CA LEU A 68 -8.62 0.28 12.66
C LEU A 68 -8.24 1.70 12.20
N LEU A 69 -9.15 2.33 11.46
CA LEU A 69 -8.98 3.70 10.99
C LEU A 69 -9.81 4.65 11.86
N LYS A 70 -9.20 5.74 12.34
CA LYS A 70 -9.86 6.81 13.07
C LYS A 70 -9.22 8.15 12.72
N ASP A 71 -10.03 9.16 12.36
CA ASP A 71 -9.54 10.51 12.03
C ASP A 71 -8.44 10.50 10.94
N SER A 72 -8.56 9.62 9.96
CA SER A 72 -7.56 9.35 8.90
C SER A 72 -6.19 8.93 9.45
N LYS A 73 -6.18 8.20 10.57
CA LYS A 73 -5.00 7.52 11.12
C LYS A 73 -5.29 6.05 11.29
N VAL A 74 -4.34 5.20 10.94
CA VAL A 74 -4.37 3.80 11.37
C VAL A 74 -3.91 3.77 12.83
N VAL A 75 -4.82 3.45 13.73
CA VAL A 75 -4.57 3.47 15.18
C VAL A 75 -4.27 2.08 15.76
N ALA A 76 -4.62 1.03 15.01
CA ALA A 76 -4.27 -0.36 15.31
C ALA A 76 -4.37 -1.20 14.04
N GLY A 77 -3.69 -2.35 13.99
CA GLY A 77 -3.80 -3.31 12.90
C GLY A 77 -3.09 -4.62 13.22
N SER A 78 -3.39 -5.67 12.44
CA SER A 78 -2.75 -6.98 12.59
C SER A 78 -1.23 -6.95 12.40
N ASP A 79 -0.75 -6.00 11.60
CA ASP A 79 0.66 -5.87 11.20
C ASP A 79 1.39 -4.78 11.99
N MET A 80 0.68 -4.07 12.88
CA MET A 80 1.27 -3.05 13.76
C MET A 80 1.72 -3.66 15.07
N LYS A 81 2.84 -3.16 15.62
CA LYS A 81 3.26 -3.55 16.98
C LYS A 81 2.38 -2.87 18.03
N PRO A 82 2.17 -3.46 19.22
CA PRO A 82 1.34 -2.85 20.27
C PRO A 82 1.84 -1.48 20.77
N ASP A 83 3.14 -1.23 20.70
CA ASP A 83 3.80 0.04 21.07
C ASP A 83 3.92 1.01 19.88
N GLU A 84 3.45 0.62 18.70
CA GLU A 84 3.48 1.48 17.53
C GLU A 84 2.38 2.54 17.62
N GLY A 85 2.78 3.81 17.62
CA GLY A 85 1.86 4.95 17.58
C GLY A 85 1.04 5.01 16.29
N ALA A 86 -0.07 5.75 16.34
CA ALA A 86 -0.97 5.92 15.21
C ALA A 86 -0.23 6.44 13.96
N GLN A 87 -0.49 5.82 12.80
CA GLN A 87 0.12 6.18 11.53
C GLN A 87 -0.84 7.04 10.69
N ASP A 88 -0.36 8.17 10.17
CA ASP A 88 -1.16 9.02 9.30
C ASP A 88 -1.41 8.40 7.93
N VAL A 89 -2.68 8.34 7.52
CA VAL A 89 -3.06 8.06 6.13
C VAL A 89 -3.21 9.40 5.42
N PHE A 90 -2.15 9.81 4.70
CA PHE A 90 -2.11 11.12 4.06
C PHE A 90 -2.59 11.03 2.62
N ILE A 91 -3.88 11.33 2.39
CA ILE A 91 -4.50 11.32 1.06
C ILE A 91 -4.37 12.71 0.42
N VAL A 92 -4.08 12.72 -0.88
CA VAL A 92 -3.91 13.94 -1.68
C VAL A 92 -4.76 13.85 -2.95
N ASP A 93 -5.63 14.84 -3.14
CA ASP A 93 -6.44 14.99 -4.34
C ASP A 93 -5.58 15.06 -5.61
N GLY A 94 -6.20 14.70 -6.73
CA GLY A 94 -5.60 14.70 -8.05
C GLY A 94 -6.22 13.60 -8.91
N LYS A 95 -5.71 13.46 -10.13
CA LYS A 95 -6.06 12.36 -11.04
C LYS A 95 -4.74 11.69 -11.46
N PRO A 96 -4.35 10.56 -10.86
CA PRO A 96 -5.05 9.82 -9.80
C PRO A 96 -4.93 10.44 -8.40
N VAL A 97 -5.75 9.97 -7.47
CA VAL A 97 -5.64 10.27 -6.03
C VAL A 97 -4.41 9.53 -5.48
N LEU A 98 -3.62 10.22 -4.65
CA LEU A 98 -2.41 9.65 -4.07
C LEU A 98 -2.53 9.48 -2.55
N VAL A 99 -1.77 8.52 -2.04
CA VAL A 99 -1.50 8.31 -0.61
C VAL A 99 0.00 8.45 -0.39
N GLN A 100 0.38 9.27 0.58
CA GLN A 100 1.72 9.31 1.15
C GLN A 100 1.70 8.55 2.48
N ALA A 101 2.54 7.53 2.61
CA ALA A 101 2.64 6.72 3.83
C ALA A 101 4.09 6.69 4.31
N VAL A 102 4.28 6.69 5.63
CA VAL A 102 5.59 6.41 6.22
C VAL A 102 5.78 4.91 6.22
N ILE A 103 6.78 4.43 5.48
CA ILE A 103 7.16 3.03 5.46
C ILE A 103 8.38 2.87 6.35
N LYS A 104 8.23 2.06 7.40
CA LYS A 104 9.31 1.71 8.32
C LYS A 104 9.83 0.33 7.94
N MET A 105 11.07 0.26 7.47
CA MET A 105 11.74 -1.02 7.29
C MET A 105 12.59 -1.31 8.53
N SER A 106 12.29 -2.44 9.17
CA SER A 106 13.07 -2.94 10.31
C SER A 106 14.01 -4.05 9.82
N GLY A 107 15.32 -3.83 9.90
CA GLY A 107 16.33 -4.86 9.68
C GLY A 107 17.32 -4.95 10.85
N PRO A 108 18.10 -6.04 10.96
CA PRO A 108 19.06 -6.23 12.07
C PRO A 108 20.13 -5.14 12.17
N GLU A 109 20.39 -4.40 11.09
CA GLU A 109 21.43 -3.36 11.06
C GLU A 109 20.89 -1.92 10.94
N ARG A 110 19.63 -1.71 10.53
CA ARG A 110 19.03 -0.36 10.46
C ARG A 110 17.51 -0.33 10.59
N SER A 111 17.04 0.75 11.21
CA SER A 111 15.67 1.26 11.14
C SER A 111 15.70 2.45 10.17
N GLU A 112 15.43 2.20 8.89
CA GLU A 112 15.24 3.29 7.91
C GLU A 112 13.74 3.52 7.73
N SER A 113 13.34 4.80 7.75
CA SER A 113 11.98 5.24 7.43
C SER A 113 12.05 6.10 6.18
N PHE A 114 11.18 5.81 5.23
CA PHE A 114 11.01 6.61 4.03
C PHE A 114 9.52 6.86 3.79
N TYR A 115 9.22 7.79 2.90
CA TYR A 115 7.86 8.03 2.45
C TYR A 115 7.64 7.25 1.16
N GLY A 116 6.66 6.35 1.17
CA GLY A 116 6.18 5.65 -0.02
C GLY A 116 4.92 6.32 -0.56
N TYR A 117 4.70 6.15 -1.87
CA TYR A 117 3.58 6.76 -2.58
C TYR A 117 2.76 5.72 -3.29
N PHE A 118 1.44 5.80 -3.11
CA PHE A 118 0.49 4.85 -3.66
C PHE A 118 -0.60 5.59 -4.42
N ILE A 119 -1.09 4.98 -5.49
CA ILE A 119 -2.34 5.37 -6.11
C ILE A 119 -3.48 4.77 -5.29
N LEU A 120 -4.52 5.55 -5.03
CA LEU A 120 -5.74 5.09 -4.37
C LEU A 120 -6.94 5.26 -5.29
N GLU A 121 -7.70 4.20 -5.46
CA GLU A 121 -8.95 4.20 -6.19
C GLU A 121 -10.12 3.82 -5.27
N PRO A 122 -11.06 4.74 -5.02
CA PRO A 122 -12.31 4.40 -4.34
C PRO A 122 -13.16 3.45 -5.18
N LYS A 123 -13.58 2.33 -4.58
CA LYS A 123 -14.44 1.32 -5.22
C LYS A 123 -15.87 1.31 -4.70
N ALA A 124 -16.07 1.77 -3.47
CA ALA A 124 -17.39 1.94 -2.87
C ALA A 124 -17.42 3.10 -1.90
N ARG A 125 -18.63 3.64 -1.68
CA ARG A 125 -18.90 4.72 -0.71
C ARG A 125 -20.13 4.40 0.13
N SER A 126 -20.18 4.94 1.34
CA SER A 126 -21.38 4.96 2.18
C SER A 126 -22.39 5.98 1.66
N SER A 127 -23.60 5.99 2.23
CA SER A 127 -24.65 6.98 1.94
C SER A 127 -24.22 8.42 2.27
N GLU A 128 -23.25 8.61 3.15
CA GLU A 128 -22.67 9.91 3.52
C GLU A 128 -21.52 10.33 2.59
N GLY A 129 -21.21 9.53 1.56
CA GLY A 129 -20.15 9.81 0.59
C GLY A 129 -18.73 9.44 1.03
N ARG A 130 -18.55 8.90 2.25
CA ARG A 130 -17.26 8.37 2.73
C ARG A 130 -16.89 7.08 2.02
N VAL A 131 -15.62 6.86 1.74
CA VAL A 131 -15.13 5.68 1.03
C VAL A 131 -15.13 4.45 1.95
N THR A 132 -15.70 3.35 1.48
CA THR A 132 -15.87 2.09 2.22
C THR A 132 -15.21 0.88 1.54
N ALA A 133 -14.70 1.05 0.31
CA ALA A 133 -13.82 0.07 -0.32
C ALA A 133 -12.82 0.81 -1.22
N ILE A 134 -11.57 0.35 -1.22
CA ILE A 134 -10.50 0.90 -2.05
C ILE A 134 -9.69 -0.22 -2.71
N GLU A 135 -9.11 0.10 -3.86
CA GLU A 135 -7.88 -0.52 -4.31
C GLU A 135 -6.74 0.49 -4.22
N PHE A 136 -5.55 0.02 -3.90
CA PHE A 136 -4.36 0.86 -3.92
C PHE A 136 -3.12 0.05 -4.30
N TRP A 137 -2.14 0.70 -4.91
CA TRP A 137 -0.89 0.08 -5.36
C TRP A 137 0.22 1.13 -5.40
N PRO A 138 1.50 0.72 -5.28
CA PRO A 138 2.62 1.65 -5.30
C PRO A 138 2.72 2.39 -6.65
N VAL A 139 3.18 3.65 -6.60
CA VAL A 139 3.56 4.37 -7.82
C VAL A 139 4.90 3.83 -8.30
N SER A 140 4.95 3.31 -9.54
CA SER A 140 6.17 2.83 -10.16
C SER A 140 7.15 3.98 -10.42
N CYS A 141 8.43 3.80 -10.08
CA CYS A 141 9.48 4.80 -10.30
C CYS A 141 10.01 4.79 -11.73
N GLY A 142 9.77 3.70 -12.47
CA GLY A 142 10.21 3.51 -13.83
C GLY A 142 9.55 2.30 -14.50
N THR A 143 10.05 1.96 -15.69
CA THR A 143 9.62 0.76 -16.42
C THR A 143 10.54 -0.41 -16.07
N THR A 144 9.95 -1.52 -15.63
CA THR A 144 10.65 -2.79 -15.42
C THR A 144 10.97 -3.43 -16.77
N LYS A 145 12.25 -3.74 -17.02
CA LYS A 145 12.71 -4.45 -18.21
C LYS A 145 12.59 -5.97 -18.03
N GLN A 146 12.76 -6.71 -19.12
CA GLN A 146 12.70 -8.18 -19.12
C GLN A 146 13.74 -8.84 -18.21
N ASP A 147 14.88 -8.17 -17.98
CA ASP A 147 15.94 -8.64 -17.08
C ASP A 147 15.68 -8.28 -15.60
N GLY A 148 14.52 -7.68 -15.29
CA GLY A 148 14.15 -7.22 -13.95
C GLY A 148 14.76 -5.88 -13.55
N SER A 149 15.61 -5.27 -14.38
CA SER A 149 16.14 -3.93 -14.11
C SER A 149 15.08 -2.85 -14.32
N VAL A 150 15.11 -1.81 -13.51
CA VAL A 150 14.21 -0.65 -13.64
C VAL A 150 14.90 0.44 -14.45
N SER A 151 14.21 0.99 -15.43
CA SER A 151 14.59 2.24 -16.11
C SER A 151 13.79 3.39 -15.50
N PRO A 152 14.38 4.22 -14.62
CA PRO A 152 13.65 5.27 -13.93
C PRO A 152 13.02 6.27 -14.89
N TYR A 153 11.83 6.77 -14.54
CA TYR A 153 11.22 7.90 -15.21
C TYR A 153 12.01 9.20 -14.94
N PRO A 154 11.83 10.26 -15.76
CA PRO A 154 12.45 11.55 -15.47
C PRO A 154 12.08 12.08 -14.08
N GLY A 155 13.09 12.54 -13.33
CA GLY A 155 12.92 13.06 -11.96
C GLY A 155 13.08 12.03 -10.84
N PHE A 156 13.48 10.81 -11.18
CA PHE A 156 13.84 9.73 -10.24
C PHE A 156 15.31 9.37 -10.36
N ASP A 157 15.93 8.98 -9.25
CA ASP A 157 17.27 8.38 -9.27
C ASP A 157 17.22 6.84 -9.41
N LYS A 158 18.40 6.21 -9.40
CA LYS A 158 18.55 4.76 -9.53
C LYS A 158 17.97 3.96 -8.36
N ASP A 159 17.72 4.62 -7.23
CA ASP A 159 17.18 4.02 -6.01
C ASP A 159 15.67 4.33 -5.87
N CYS A 160 15.03 4.75 -6.96
CA CYS A 160 13.63 5.15 -7.05
C CYS A 160 13.24 6.33 -6.13
N MET A 161 14.21 7.16 -5.75
CA MET A 161 13.96 8.32 -4.92
C MET A 161 13.62 9.53 -5.78
N THR A 162 12.69 10.36 -5.30
CA THR A 162 12.40 11.66 -5.87
C THR A 162 12.17 12.73 -4.81
N THR A 163 12.47 13.98 -5.17
CA THR A 163 12.13 15.19 -4.41
C THR A 163 11.08 16.04 -5.13
N SER A 164 10.56 15.57 -6.27
CA SER A 164 9.73 16.35 -7.19
C SER A 164 8.28 15.86 -7.19
N VAL A 165 7.37 16.68 -6.68
CA VAL A 165 5.92 16.44 -6.79
C VAL A 165 5.47 16.28 -8.26
N PRO A 166 5.92 17.11 -9.22
CA PRO A 166 5.61 16.90 -10.63
C PRO A 166 6.07 15.54 -11.18
N ALA A 167 7.26 15.07 -10.81
CA ALA A 167 7.77 13.77 -11.27
C ALA A 167 6.92 12.62 -10.71
N LEU A 168 6.58 12.67 -9.41
CA LEU A 168 5.68 11.73 -8.77
C LEU A 168 4.31 11.68 -9.47
N ARG A 169 3.72 12.83 -9.79
CA ARG A 169 2.41 12.89 -10.47
C ARG A 169 2.47 12.32 -11.89
N ALA A 170 3.50 12.66 -12.65
CA ALA A 170 3.69 12.12 -14.00
C ALA A 170 3.92 10.59 -14.00
N ALA A 171 4.60 10.07 -12.98
CA ALA A 171 4.76 8.63 -12.78
C ALA A 171 3.43 7.96 -12.41
N ALA A 172 2.63 8.59 -11.55
CA ALA A 172 1.33 8.06 -11.14
C ALA A 172 0.30 7.99 -12.27
N GLU A 173 0.45 8.78 -13.33
CA GLU A 173 -0.39 8.70 -14.53
C GLU A 173 -0.03 7.53 -15.45
N LYS A 174 1.09 6.83 -15.20
CA LYS A 174 1.48 5.66 -15.98
C LYS A 174 0.56 4.47 -15.65
N PRO A 175 0.31 3.59 -16.63
CA PRO A 175 -0.39 2.34 -16.36
C PRO A 175 0.33 1.55 -15.27
N ARG A 176 -0.45 0.93 -14.39
CA ARG A 176 0.06 -0.03 -13.40
C ARG A 176 0.78 -1.18 -14.12
N ASP A 177 1.94 -1.57 -13.61
CA ASP A 177 2.65 -2.74 -14.10
C ASP A 177 1.78 -4.01 -13.95
N ALA A 178 1.79 -4.87 -14.96
CA ALA A 178 0.85 -6.00 -15.05
C ALA A 178 1.02 -7.03 -13.92
N ASP A 179 2.22 -7.13 -13.36
CA ASP A 179 2.61 -8.02 -12.27
C ASP A 179 2.36 -7.44 -10.87
N VAL A 180 2.08 -6.14 -10.75
CA VAL A 180 1.80 -5.49 -9.47
C VAL A 180 0.31 -5.60 -9.16
N GLU A 181 -0.13 -6.63 -8.47
CA GLU A 181 -1.54 -6.76 -8.06
C GLU A 181 -1.95 -5.63 -7.09
N PRO A 182 -3.13 -5.00 -7.30
CA PRO A 182 -3.59 -3.97 -6.39
C PRO A 182 -4.03 -4.59 -5.06
N MET A 183 -3.70 -3.90 -3.97
CA MET A 183 -4.20 -4.27 -2.65
C MET A 183 -5.63 -3.76 -2.49
N SER A 184 -6.55 -4.67 -2.15
CA SER A 184 -7.94 -4.35 -1.86
C SER A 184 -8.18 -4.21 -0.36
N LEU A 185 -8.87 -3.15 0.05
CA LEU A 185 -9.34 -2.99 1.44
C LEU A 185 -10.82 -2.66 1.46
N LYS A 186 -11.53 -3.21 2.44
CA LYS A 186 -12.96 -2.99 2.63
C LYS A 186 -13.27 -2.66 4.08
N TRP A 187 -14.08 -1.64 4.28
CA TRP A 187 -14.67 -1.29 5.57
C TRP A 187 -15.72 -2.34 5.97
N VAL A 188 -15.66 -2.76 7.23
CA VAL A 188 -16.50 -3.82 7.78
C VAL A 188 -17.61 -3.24 8.66
N ARG A 189 -17.21 -2.43 9.65
CA ARG A 189 -18.11 -1.86 10.66
C ARG A 189 -17.43 -0.72 11.40
N ALA A 190 -18.23 0.12 12.06
CA ALA A 190 -17.70 1.07 13.03
C ALA A 190 -17.11 0.29 14.22
N GLU A 191 -16.04 0.83 14.83
CA GLU A 191 -15.55 0.28 16.08
C GLU A 191 -16.37 0.88 17.22
N THR A 192 -16.99 0.01 18.02
CA THR A 192 -17.72 0.43 19.21
C THR A 192 -16.71 0.97 20.24
N PRO A 193 -17.03 2.08 20.94
CA PRO A 193 -16.19 2.61 22.02
C PRO A 193 -15.85 1.59 23.11
#